data_AF-A0A1X7IFJ1-F1
#
_entry.id   AF-A0A1X7IFJ1-F1
#
_cell.length_a   1.000
_cell.length_b   1.000
_cell.length_c   1.000
_cell.angle_alpha   90.00
_cell.angle_beta   90.00
_cell.angle_gamma   90.00
#
_symmetry.space_group_name_H-M   'P 1'
#
loop_
_entity.id
_entity.type
_entity.pdbx_description
1 polymer ?
#
loop_
_entity_poly.entity_id
_entity_poly.type
_entity_poly.pdbx_seq_one_letter_code
_entity_poly.pdbx_strand_id
1 'polypeptide(L)'
;MTVRSHMADDRGAGGMLALTVAAGTLAFSLLALSLFSVMPAKAGANAAADSAAIAAAETASAGSSARACDIAAEAAALNQASLLSCDVVGDEATVAVGRQIFATTFSVTARAAVPRQTQQASDANGAIPLDELVVISYPGVRADPPVYLRPDAAAALVQMLDAYHSQTGDYLPVDEGYRDLAGQQRAFDEYGWPRAAIPGTSNHGQALAVDFVNPPVVRGGAAHAWLVDNAAQFGFEPLTDPDEPWHWDYEG
;
A
#
# COMPACT_ATOMS: atom_id res chain seq x y z
N MET A 1 72.26 -12.61 -60.81
CA MET A 1 71.28 -13.23 -59.92
C MET A 1 70.10 -12.26 -59.80
N THR A 2 69.12 -12.38 -60.68
CA THR A 2 67.97 -11.46 -60.78
C THR A 2 66.81 -12.05 -60.00
N VAL A 3 66.50 -11.46 -58.85
CA VAL A 3 65.33 -11.82 -58.04
C VAL A 3 64.10 -11.18 -58.69
N ARG A 4 63.23 -11.99 -59.29
CA ARG A 4 61.87 -11.57 -59.66
C ARG A 4 61.01 -11.58 -58.40
N SER A 5 60.60 -10.41 -57.92
CA SER A 5 59.55 -10.30 -56.92
C SER A 5 58.20 -10.53 -57.59
N HIS A 6 57.50 -11.60 -57.19
CA HIS A 6 56.08 -11.75 -57.45
C HIS A 6 55.34 -10.78 -56.54
N MET A 7 54.88 -9.65 -57.10
CA MET A 7 53.83 -8.85 -56.43
C MET A 7 52.54 -9.69 -56.48
N ALA A 8 52.14 -10.21 -55.33
CA ALA A 8 50.81 -10.78 -55.16
C ALA A 8 49.77 -9.67 -55.38
N ASP A 9 48.74 -9.98 -56.15
CA ASP A 9 47.71 -9.02 -56.58
C ASP A 9 46.78 -8.70 -55.39
N ASP A 10 47.00 -7.58 -54.70
CA ASP A 10 46.19 -7.09 -53.57
C ASP A 10 44.83 -6.49 -54.00
N ARG A 11 44.47 -6.62 -55.29
CA ARG A 11 43.20 -6.15 -55.88
C ARG A 11 42.04 -7.04 -55.42
N GLY A 12 41.63 -6.88 -54.17
CA GLY A 12 40.47 -7.56 -53.59
C GLY A 12 40.38 -7.47 -52.07
N ALA A 13 41.52 -7.30 -51.37
CA ALA A 13 41.57 -7.28 -49.91
C ALA A 13 40.76 -6.11 -49.30
N GLY A 14 40.84 -4.92 -49.91
CA GLY A 14 40.07 -3.75 -49.47
C GLY A 14 38.55 -3.91 -49.64
N GLY A 15 38.11 -4.56 -50.73
CA GLY A 15 36.69 -4.81 -50.99
C GLY A 15 36.10 -5.85 -50.03
N MET A 16 36.86 -6.92 -49.74
CA MET A 16 36.46 -7.94 -48.76
C MET A 16 36.37 -7.36 -47.34
N LEU A 17 37.35 -6.54 -46.93
CA LEU A 17 37.29 -5.87 -45.63
C LEU A 17 36.07 -4.95 -45.52
N ALA A 18 35.80 -4.13 -46.54
CA ALA A 18 34.63 -3.25 -46.55
C ALA A 18 33.30 -4.03 -46.45
N LEU A 19 33.17 -5.15 -47.15
CA LEU A 19 31.99 -6.02 -47.08
C LEU A 19 31.82 -6.66 -45.69
N THR A 20 32.90 -7.17 -45.10
CA THR A 20 32.85 -7.78 -43.76
C THR A 20 32.50 -6.76 -42.67
N VAL A 21 33.04 -5.54 -42.75
CA VAL A 21 32.69 -4.44 -41.84
C VAL A 21 31.23 -4.05 -42.01
N ALA A 22 30.76 -3.86 -43.25
CA ALA A 22 29.37 -3.50 -43.52
C ALA A 22 28.37 -4.59 -43.07
N ALA A 23 28.69 -5.87 -43.32
CA ALA A 23 27.87 -6.98 -42.84
C ALA A 23 27.89 -7.08 -41.31
N GLY A 24 29.05 -6.88 -40.68
CA GLY A 24 29.21 -6.90 -39.24
C GLY A 24 28.45 -5.76 -38.54
N THR A 25 28.50 -4.54 -39.07
CA THR A 25 27.75 -3.40 -38.53
C THR A 25 26.24 -3.58 -38.70
N LEU A 26 25.80 -4.14 -39.84
CA LEU A 26 24.38 -4.45 -40.05
C LEU A 26 23.89 -5.51 -39.06
N ALA A 27 24.64 -6.61 -38.90
CA ALA A 27 24.32 -7.67 -37.96
C ALA A 27 24.29 -7.17 -36.50
N PHE A 28 25.28 -6.37 -36.11
CA PHE A 28 25.33 -5.75 -34.79
C PHE A 28 24.16 -4.78 -34.57
N SER A 29 23.81 -3.96 -35.56
CA SER A 29 22.70 -3.02 -35.47
C SER A 29 21.36 -3.74 -35.31
N LEU A 30 21.13 -4.82 -36.07
CA LEU A 30 19.92 -5.64 -35.95
C LEU A 30 19.84 -6.32 -34.57
N LEU A 31 20.95 -6.84 -34.06
CA LEU A 31 21.02 -7.41 -32.72
C LEU A 31 20.74 -6.35 -31.64
N ALA A 32 21.36 -5.17 -31.75
CA ALA A 32 21.14 -4.06 -30.84
C ALA A 32 19.67 -3.61 -30.83
N LEU A 33 19.07 -3.39 -32.01
CA LEU A 33 17.64 -3.04 -32.16
C LEU A 33 16.72 -4.08 -31.51
N SER A 34 17.04 -5.37 -31.64
CA SER A 34 16.28 -6.45 -31.00
C SER A 34 16.37 -6.37 -29.46
N LEU A 35 17.58 -6.21 -28.91
CA LEU A 35 17.82 -6.09 -27.46
C LEU A 35 17.16 -4.84 -26.86
N PHE A 36 17.29 -3.69 -27.54
CA PHE A 36 16.69 -2.42 -27.10
C PHE A 36 15.15 -2.44 -27.14
N SER A 37 14.55 -3.31 -27.96
CA SER A 37 13.09 -3.46 -28.04
C SER A 37 12.54 -4.44 -26.99
N VAL A 38 13.33 -5.44 -26.59
CA VAL A 38 12.89 -6.49 -25.65
C VAL A 38 12.88 -6.02 -24.19
N MET A 39 13.88 -5.23 -23.76
CA MET A 39 13.99 -4.78 -22.37
C MET A 39 12.81 -3.90 -21.90
N PRO A 40 12.41 -2.84 -22.63
CA PRO A 40 11.25 -2.02 -22.25
C PRO A 40 9.95 -2.81 -22.29
N ALA A 41 9.82 -3.73 -23.24
CA ALA A 41 8.63 -4.55 -23.37
C ALA A 41 8.48 -5.56 -22.20
N LYS A 42 9.60 -6.11 -21.70
CA LYS A 42 9.62 -6.92 -20.47
C LYS A 42 9.22 -6.10 -19.24
N ALA A 43 9.79 -4.90 -19.09
CA ALA A 43 9.42 -4.00 -17.98
C ALA A 43 7.93 -3.63 -18.02
N GLY A 44 7.40 -3.33 -19.22
CA GLY A 44 5.97 -3.08 -19.39
C GLY A 44 5.09 -4.30 -19.11
N ALA A 45 5.53 -5.52 -19.45
CA ALA A 45 4.80 -6.73 -19.13
C ALA A 45 4.77 -7.02 -17.62
N ASN A 46 5.85 -6.72 -16.89
CA ASN A 46 5.87 -6.79 -15.43
C ASN A 46 4.91 -5.77 -14.80
N ALA A 47 4.99 -4.51 -15.22
CA ALA A 47 4.07 -3.47 -14.73
C ALA A 47 2.60 -3.83 -14.99
N ALA A 48 2.29 -4.38 -16.18
CA ALA A 48 0.96 -4.87 -16.51
C ALA A 48 0.52 -6.02 -15.60
N ALA A 49 1.42 -6.96 -15.29
CA ALA A 49 1.14 -8.09 -14.42
C ALA A 49 0.86 -7.62 -12.98
N ASP A 50 1.69 -6.72 -12.46
CA ASP A 50 1.57 -6.19 -11.10
C ASP A 50 0.28 -5.38 -10.94
N SER A 51 -0.04 -4.49 -11.89
CA SER A 51 -1.31 -3.74 -11.89
C SER A 51 -2.52 -4.67 -11.96
N ALA A 52 -2.47 -5.71 -12.80
CA ALA A 52 -3.55 -6.69 -12.90
C ALA A 52 -3.70 -7.54 -11.61
N ALA A 53 -2.59 -7.89 -10.95
CA ALA A 53 -2.60 -8.64 -9.70
C ALA A 53 -3.24 -7.84 -8.57
N ILE A 54 -2.84 -6.57 -8.41
CA ILE A 54 -3.40 -5.67 -7.40
C ILE A 54 -4.90 -5.47 -7.64
N ALA A 55 -5.30 -5.19 -8.88
CA ALA A 55 -6.70 -4.96 -9.21
C ALA A 55 -7.57 -6.21 -8.96
N ALA A 56 -7.03 -7.41 -9.24
CA ALA A 56 -7.68 -8.67 -8.89
C ALA A 56 -7.83 -8.81 -7.37
N ALA A 57 -6.76 -8.56 -6.61
CA ALA A 57 -6.75 -8.70 -5.17
C ALA A 57 -7.72 -7.74 -4.46
N GLU A 58 -7.70 -6.46 -4.82
CA GLU A 58 -8.62 -5.46 -4.25
C GLU A 58 -10.07 -5.79 -4.58
N THR A 59 -10.36 -6.18 -5.84
CA THR A 59 -11.73 -6.53 -6.24
C THR A 59 -12.21 -7.81 -5.58
N ALA A 60 -11.32 -8.78 -5.36
CA ALA A 60 -11.63 -10.03 -4.66
C ALA A 60 -12.00 -9.78 -3.19
N SER A 61 -11.46 -8.72 -2.57
CA SER A 61 -11.87 -8.32 -1.22
C SER A 61 -13.36 -7.95 -1.17
N ALA A 62 -13.86 -7.26 -2.19
CA ALA A 62 -15.21 -6.67 -2.23
C ALA A 62 -16.25 -7.51 -2.99
N GLY A 63 -15.87 -8.65 -3.57
CA GLY A 63 -16.68 -9.31 -4.59
C GLY A 63 -16.28 -10.76 -4.87
N SER A 64 -16.78 -11.30 -5.97
CA SER A 64 -16.47 -12.68 -6.39
C SER A 64 -15.17 -12.75 -7.19
N SER A 65 -14.51 -13.92 -7.15
CA SER A 65 -13.30 -14.20 -7.96
C SER A 65 -13.52 -13.96 -9.46
N ALA A 66 -14.72 -14.21 -9.97
CA ALA A 66 -15.06 -13.95 -11.37
C ALA A 66 -14.96 -12.45 -11.71
N ARG A 67 -15.55 -11.58 -10.88
CA ARG A 67 -15.47 -10.13 -11.05
C ARG A 67 -14.03 -9.64 -10.90
N ALA A 68 -13.27 -10.20 -9.96
CA ALA A 68 -11.86 -9.89 -9.78
C ALA A 68 -11.04 -10.16 -11.04
N CYS A 69 -11.28 -11.29 -11.71
CA CYS A 69 -10.61 -11.62 -12.96
C CYS A 69 -11.05 -10.75 -14.15
N ASP A 70 -12.30 -10.30 -14.20
CA ASP A 70 -12.76 -9.34 -15.21
C ASP A 70 -12.01 -8.00 -15.09
N ILE A 71 -11.88 -7.48 -13.86
CA ILE A 71 -11.15 -6.24 -13.59
C ILE A 71 -9.64 -6.40 -13.86
N ALA A 72 -9.06 -7.56 -13.51
CA ALA A 72 -7.68 -7.87 -13.85
C ALA A 72 -7.42 -7.86 -15.36
N ALA A 73 -8.38 -8.34 -16.16
CA ALA A 73 -8.30 -8.31 -17.61
C ALA A 73 -8.34 -6.88 -18.17
N GLU A 74 -9.17 -6.01 -17.60
CA GLU A 74 -9.23 -4.60 -17.95
C GLU A 74 -7.91 -3.88 -17.60
N ALA A 75 -7.38 -4.11 -16.40
CA ALA A 75 -6.10 -3.55 -15.97
C ALA A 75 -4.93 -4.01 -16.85
N ALA A 76 -4.92 -5.28 -17.27
CA ALA A 76 -3.93 -5.79 -18.23
C ALA A 76 -4.06 -5.10 -19.60
N ALA A 77 -5.29 -4.94 -20.10
CA ALA A 77 -5.57 -4.31 -21.39
C ALA A 77 -5.13 -2.83 -21.43
N LEU A 78 -5.36 -2.08 -20.35
CA LEU A 78 -4.89 -0.70 -20.20
C LEU A 78 -3.36 -0.59 -20.28
N ASN A 79 -2.65 -1.66 -19.88
CA ASN A 79 -1.20 -1.76 -19.97
C ASN A 79 -0.69 -2.48 -21.23
N GLN A 80 -1.53 -2.57 -22.27
CA GLN A 80 -1.21 -3.22 -23.56
C GLN A 80 -0.77 -4.69 -23.41
N ALA A 81 -1.32 -5.38 -22.41
CA ALA A 81 -1.17 -6.81 -22.22
C ALA A 81 -2.54 -7.50 -22.27
N SER A 82 -2.55 -8.81 -22.45
CA SER A 82 -3.76 -9.63 -22.34
C SER A 82 -3.67 -10.54 -21.12
N LEU A 83 -4.77 -10.69 -20.40
CA LEU A 83 -4.84 -11.67 -19.32
C LEU A 83 -4.85 -13.08 -19.93
N LEU A 84 -3.93 -13.94 -19.48
CA LEU A 84 -3.82 -15.34 -19.90
C LEU A 84 -4.46 -16.28 -18.87
N SER A 85 -4.25 -15.99 -17.59
CA SER A 85 -4.89 -16.71 -16.48
C SER A 85 -5.07 -15.80 -15.28
N CYS A 86 -6.11 -16.05 -14.51
CA CYS A 86 -6.36 -15.41 -13.22
C CYS A 86 -6.93 -16.46 -12.28
N ASP A 87 -6.33 -16.55 -11.09
CA ASP A 87 -6.75 -17.44 -10.03
C ASP A 87 -6.74 -16.67 -8.71
N VAL A 88 -7.81 -16.80 -7.94
CA VAL A 88 -7.94 -16.14 -6.64
C VAL A 88 -8.28 -17.23 -5.64
N VAL A 89 -7.32 -17.53 -4.77
CA VAL A 89 -7.40 -18.63 -3.81
C VAL A 89 -7.14 -18.09 -2.42
N GLY A 90 -8.18 -18.08 -1.59
CA GLY A 90 -8.11 -17.51 -0.24
C GLY A 90 -7.66 -16.05 -0.29
N ASP A 91 -6.53 -15.77 0.35
CA ASP A 91 -5.98 -14.42 0.54
C ASP A 91 -4.95 -14.03 -0.54
N GLU A 92 -4.86 -14.76 -1.66
CA GLU A 92 -3.89 -14.48 -2.74
C GLU A 92 -4.58 -14.49 -4.12
N ALA A 93 -4.32 -13.44 -4.91
CA ALA A 93 -4.65 -13.38 -6.33
C ALA A 93 -3.37 -13.60 -7.16
N THR A 94 -3.40 -14.60 -8.04
CA THR A 94 -2.33 -14.89 -9.01
C THR A 94 -2.84 -14.62 -10.42
N VAL A 95 -2.13 -13.77 -11.16
CA VAL A 95 -2.46 -13.46 -12.57
C VAL A 95 -1.27 -13.76 -13.47
N ALA A 96 -1.54 -14.21 -14.69
CA ALA A 96 -0.55 -14.25 -15.75
C ALA A 96 -1.03 -13.38 -16.90
N VAL A 97 -0.18 -12.47 -17.36
CA VAL A 97 -0.45 -11.59 -18.50
C VAL A 97 0.54 -11.88 -19.62
N GLY A 98 0.07 -11.75 -20.86
CA GLY A 98 0.84 -11.95 -22.07
C GLY A 98 1.01 -10.63 -22.82
N ARG A 99 2.21 -10.38 -23.35
CA ARG A 99 2.43 -9.32 -24.32
C ARG A 99 3.12 -9.88 -25.56
N GLN A 100 2.58 -9.57 -26.73
CA GLN A 100 3.16 -9.97 -28.00
C GLN A 100 4.29 -9.02 -28.39
N ILE A 101 5.47 -9.56 -28.66
CA ILE A 101 6.62 -8.84 -29.20
C ILE A 101 7.04 -9.55 -30.49
N PHE A 102 6.83 -8.90 -31.63
CA PHE A 102 6.99 -9.52 -32.95
C PHE A 102 6.18 -10.83 -33.07
N ALA A 103 6.86 -11.97 -33.26
CA ALA A 103 6.26 -13.29 -33.41
C ALA A 103 6.25 -14.11 -32.10
N THR A 104 6.70 -13.55 -30.97
CA THR A 104 6.80 -14.26 -29.68
C THR A 104 5.92 -13.61 -28.64
N THR A 105 5.19 -14.42 -27.87
CA THR A 105 4.42 -13.95 -26.71
C THR A 105 5.24 -14.17 -25.45
N PHE A 106 5.44 -13.10 -24.68
CA PHE A 106 6.06 -13.16 -23.37
C PHE A 106 4.97 -13.16 -22.32
N SER A 107 4.98 -14.15 -21.43
CA SER A 107 4.09 -14.21 -20.29
C SER A 107 4.82 -13.83 -19.01
N VAL A 108 4.20 -13.02 -18.18
CA VAL A 108 4.66 -12.69 -16.82
C VAL A 108 3.56 -13.07 -15.84
N THR A 109 3.95 -13.68 -14.73
CA THR A 109 3.06 -13.99 -13.62
C THR A 109 3.36 -13.06 -12.46
N ALA A 110 2.30 -12.50 -11.87
CA ALA A 110 2.36 -11.65 -10.68
C ALA A 110 1.34 -12.13 -9.64
N ARG A 111 1.58 -11.75 -8.39
CA ARG A 111 0.76 -12.13 -7.24
C ARG A 111 0.52 -10.92 -6.36
N ALA A 112 -0.68 -10.83 -5.79
CA ALA A 112 -1.03 -9.82 -4.81
C ALA A 112 -1.87 -10.44 -3.70
N ALA A 113 -1.66 -9.97 -2.47
CA ALA A 113 -2.46 -10.39 -1.33
C ALA A 113 -3.84 -9.72 -1.41
N VAL A 114 -4.90 -10.52 -1.28
CA VAL A 114 -6.28 -10.03 -1.16
C VAL A 114 -6.42 -9.35 0.20
N PRO A 115 -6.73 -8.05 0.25
CA PRO A 115 -7.03 -7.41 1.52
C PRO A 115 -8.21 -8.13 2.15
N ARG A 116 -8.09 -8.53 3.42
CA ARG A 116 -9.28 -8.94 4.16
C ARG A 116 -10.16 -7.71 4.25
N GLN A 117 -11.37 -7.75 3.70
CA GLN A 117 -12.34 -6.74 4.09
C GLN A 117 -12.57 -6.95 5.57
N THR A 118 -12.01 -6.04 6.36
CA THR A 118 -12.64 -5.68 7.61
C THR A 118 -14.08 -5.41 7.25
N GLN A 119 -14.95 -6.38 7.54
CA GLN A 119 -16.35 -6.05 7.77
C GLN A 119 -16.29 -4.79 8.62
N GLN A 120 -16.86 -3.70 8.11
CA GLN A 120 -17.10 -2.47 8.86
C GLN A 120 -17.31 -2.88 10.31
N ALA A 121 -16.35 -2.50 11.18
CA ALA A 121 -16.25 -3.02 12.53
C ALA A 121 -17.66 -3.16 13.08
N SER A 122 -18.04 -4.39 13.38
CA SER A 122 -19.42 -4.80 13.66
C SER A 122 -20.15 -3.74 14.47
N ASP A 123 -21.46 -3.56 14.26
CA ASP A 123 -22.36 -2.74 15.10
C ASP A 123 -22.28 -3.06 16.62
N ALA A 124 -21.43 -3.99 17.03
CA ALA A 124 -21.13 -4.38 18.39
C ALA A 124 -20.07 -3.44 19.01
N ASN A 125 -20.49 -2.23 19.34
CA ASN A 125 -19.74 -1.27 20.16
C ASN A 125 -19.25 -1.94 21.46
N GLY A 126 -17.92 -2.06 21.62
CA GLY A 126 -17.29 -2.73 22.75
C GLY A 126 -17.22 -4.26 22.63
N ALA A 127 -17.47 -4.84 21.46
CA ALA A 127 -17.41 -6.29 21.24
C ALA A 127 -16.70 -6.70 19.93
N ILE A 128 -15.86 -5.83 19.38
CA ILE A 128 -14.96 -6.14 18.26
C ILE A 128 -13.89 -7.15 18.72
N PRO A 129 -13.70 -8.29 18.01
CA PRO A 129 -12.62 -9.23 18.30
C PRO A 129 -11.24 -8.59 18.17
N LEU A 130 -10.33 -8.87 19.11
CA LEU A 130 -8.99 -8.25 19.11
C LEU A 130 -8.13 -8.63 17.90
N ASP A 131 -8.42 -9.76 17.24
CA ASP A 131 -7.75 -10.20 16.00
C ASP A 131 -8.24 -9.46 14.74
N GLU A 132 -9.29 -8.64 14.87
CA GLU A 132 -9.73 -7.67 13.86
C GLU A 132 -9.12 -6.27 14.07
N LEU A 133 -8.47 -6.04 15.23
CA LEU A 133 -7.87 -4.77 15.59
C LEU A 133 -6.35 -4.78 15.42
N VAL A 134 -5.79 -3.59 15.24
CA VAL A 134 -4.35 -3.37 15.13
C VAL A 134 -3.83 -2.81 16.45
N VAL A 135 -2.77 -3.43 16.98
CA VAL A 135 -1.99 -2.89 18.09
C VAL A 135 -1.14 -1.72 17.58
N ILE A 136 -1.27 -0.56 18.21
CA ILE A 136 -0.45 0.61 17.91
C ILE A 136 0.86 0.51 18.68
N SER A 137 1.95 0.25 17.97
CA SER A 137 3.31 0.19 18.52
C SER A 137 4.13 1.38 18.01
N TYR A 138 4.18 2.45 18.78
CA TYR A 138 4.89 3.68 18.42
C TYR A 138 5.48 4.36 19.69
N PRO A 139 6.64 5.05 19.63
CA PRO A 139 7.18 5.75 20.80
C PRO A 139 6.18 6.76 21.37
N GLY A 140 5.95 6.70 22.69
CA GLY A 140 4.96 7.55 23.38
C GLY A 140 3.55 6.95 23.47
N VAL A 141 3.25 5.85 22.76
CA VAL A 141 1.98 5.13 22.90
C VAL A 141 2.06 4.16 24.08
N ARG A 142 1.00 4.12 24.91
CA ARG A 142 0.90 3.20 26.05
C ARG A 142 1.03 1.74 25.60
N ALA A 143 1.95 1.01 26.23
CA ALA A 143 2.25 -0.38 25.88
C ALA A 143 1.43 -1.40 26.67
N ASP A 144 0.95 -1.05 27.87
CA ASP A 144 0.22 -1.97 28.74
C ASP A 144 -0.97 -1.28 29.46
N PRO A 145 -2.21 -1.78 29.28
CA PRO A 145 -2.61 -2.61 28.14
C PRO A 145 -2.31 -1.93 26.78
N PRO A 146 -2.10 -2.68 25.70
CA PRO A 146 -1.83 -2.09 24.39
C PRO A 146 -3.03 -1.27 23.88
N VAL A 147 -2.73 -0.22 23.11
CA VAL A 147 -3.72 0.57 22.38
C VAL A 147 -4.10 -0.18 21.10
N TYR A 148 -5.40 -0.42 20.92
CA TYR A 148 -5.95 -1.07 19.73
C TYR A 148 -6.83 -0.10 18.95
N LEU A 149 -6.78 -0.15 17.63
CA LEU A 149 -7.68 0.59 16.74
C LEU A 149 -8.11 -0.28 15.56
N ARG A 150 -9.19 0.13 14.88
CA ARG A 150 -9.55 -0.42 13.57
C ARG A 150 -8.40 -0.18 12.58
N PRO A 151 -8.13 -1.07 11.60
CA PRO A 151 -6.95 -0.94 10.74
C PRO A 151 -6.78 0.38 9.98
N ASP A 152 -7.88 0.99 9.53
CA ASP A 152 -7.89 2.30 8.88
C ASP A 152 -7.54 3.44 9.85
N ALA A 153 -8.20 3.49 11.02
CA ALA A 153 -7.90 4.44 12.07
C ALA A 153 -6.45 4.28 12.59
N ALA A 154 -5.95 3.05 12.67
CA ALA A 154 -4.57 2.75 13.04
C ALA A 154 -3.57 3.33 12.04
N ALA A 155 -3.80 3.12 10.74
CA ALA A 155 -2.96 3.65 9.68
C ALA A 155 -2.98 5.19 9.65
N ALA A 156 -4.14 5.80 9.88
CA ALA A 156 -4.29 7.24 10.00
C ALA A 156 -3.56 7.80 11.23
N LEU A 157 -3.69 7.15 12.40
CA LEU A 157 -3.03 7.58 13.63
C LEU A 157 -1.51 7.53 13.47
N VAL A 158 -0.95 6.45 12.92
CA VAL A 158 0.50 6.35 12.69
C VAL A 158 1.02 7.47 11.79
N GLN A 159 0.29 7.80 10.71
CA GLN A 159 0.64 8.94 9.85
C GLN A 159 0.61 10.27 10.60
N MET A 160 -0.38 10.48 11.47
CA MET A 160 -0.47 11.66 12.32
C MET A 160 0.69 11.74 13.32
N LEU A 161 1.04 10.63 13.97
CA LEU A 161 2.15 10.56 14.93
C LEU A 161 3.49 10.85 14.24
N ASP A 162 3.72 10.31 13.04
CA ASP A 162 4.91 10.60 12.23
C ASP A 162 4.98 12.06 11.80
N ALA A 163 3.86 12.64 11.38
CA ALA A 163 3.79 14.05 11.03
C ALA A 163 4.11 14.95 12.25
N TYR A 164 3.54 14.64 13.42
CA TYR A 164 3.86 15.36 14.66
C TYR A 164 5.35 15.27 14.97
N HIS A 165 5.92 14.07 14.92
CA HIS A 165 7.33 13.85 15.22
C HIS A 165 8.25 14.58 14.25
N SER A 166 7.96 14.52 12.95
CA SER A 166 8.77 15.21 11.93
C SER A 166 8.75 16.74 12.07
N GLN A 167 7.65 17.33 12.54
CA GLN A 167 7.49 18.78 12.64
C GLN A 167 7.99 19.35 13.96
N THR A 168 7.85 18.60 15.06
CA THR A 168 8.14 19.08 16.42
C THR A 168 9.42 18.49 17.00
N GLY A 169 9.83 17.30 16.55
CA GLY A 169 10.90 16.50 17.15
C GLY A 169 10.44 15.70 18.38
N ASP A 170 9.23 15.93 18.88
CA ASP A 170 8.66 15.26 20.05
C ASP A 170 7.78 14.06 19.65
N TYR A 171 7.43 13.22 20.62
CA TYR A 171 6.45 12.13 20.41
C TYR A 171 5.13 12.50 21.08
N LEU A 172 4.03 12.42 20.33
CA LEU A 172 2.70 12.69 20.85
C LEU A 172 2.22 11.47 21.68
N PRO A 173 1.99 11.61 23.00
CA PRO A 173 1.73 10.46 23.83
C PRO A 173 0.26 10.04 23.77
N VAL A 174 0.01 8.78 23.44
CA VAL A 174 -1.33 8.18 23.33
C VAL A 174 -1.60 7.31 24.55
N ASP A 175 -2.74 7.53 25.20
CA ASP A 175 -3.16 6.77 26.36
C ASP A 175 -4.19 5.69 25.99
N GLU A 176 -5.29 6.01 25.31
CA GLU A 176 -6.36 5.03 25.07
C GLU A 176 -6.80 4.93 23.62
N GLY A 177 -7.38 3.78 23.29
CA GLY A 177 -7.98 3.45 22.00
C GLY A 177 -9.23 2.61 22.23
N TYR A 178 -9.33 1.43 21.61
CA TYR A 178 -10.47 0.54 21.80
C TYR A 178 -10.75 0.19 23.28
N ARG A 179 -12.02 0.31 23.68
CA ARG A 179 -12.52 -0.09 25.00
C ARG A 179 -13.64 -1.11 24.85
N ASP A 180 -13.47 -2.27 25.48
CA ASP A 180 -14.48 -3.33 25.46
C ASP A 180 -15.73 -2.96 26.28
N LEU A 181 -16.83 -3.68 26.07
CA LEU A 181 -18.12 -3.40 26.71
C LEU A 181 -18.02 -3.53 28.24
N ALA A 182 -17.25 -4.50 28.72
CA ALA A 182 -17.00 -4.67 30.14
C ALA A 182 -16.20 -3.51 30.74
N GLY A 183 -15.19 -3.00 30.02
CA GLY A 183 -14.46 -1.80 30.37
C GLY A 183 -15.33 -0.55 30.39
N GLN A 184 -16.20 -0.39 29.39
CA GLN A 184 -17.15 0.71 29.37
C GLN A 184 -18.16 0.62 30.51
N GLN A 185 -18.62 -0.58 30.87
CA GLN A 185 -19.48 -0.78 32.06
C GLN A 185 -18.76 -0.35 33.34
N ARG A 186 -17.50 -0.75 33.54
CA ARG A 186 -16.72 -0.32 34.71
C ARG A 186 -16.58 1.20 34.79
N ALA A 187 -16.26 1.86 33.67
CA ALA A 187 -16.16 3.31 33.61
C ALA A 187 -17.50 4.00 33.89
N PHE A 188 -18.61 3.45 33.36
CA PHE A 188 -19.94 3.99 33.61
C PHE A 188 -20.38 3.82 35.08
N ASP A 189 -20.06 2.69 35.71
CA ASP A 189 -20.34 2.45 37.13
C ASP A 189 -19.55 3.41 38.05
N GLU A 190 -18.33 3.78 37.64
CA GLU A 190 -17.47 4.71 38.38
C GLU A 190 -17.86 6.18 38.21
N TYR A 191 -18.05 6.62 36.97
CA TYR A 191 -18.18 8.05 36.65
C TYR A 191 -19.61 8.50 36.33
N GLY A 192 -20.45 7.60 35.81
CA GLY A 192 -21.81 7.88 35.38
C GLY A 192 -21.91 8.92 34.25
N TRP A 193 -23.13 9.12 33.74
CA TRP A 193 -23.41 10.19 32.78
C TRP A 193 -23.31 11.58 33.45
N PRO A 194 -22.76 12.62 32.79
CA PRO A 194 -22.23 12.64 31.42
C PRO A 194 -20.75 12.29 31.29
N ARG A 195 -20.07 11.88 32.37
CA ARG A 195 -18.62 11.67 32.39
C ARG A 195 -18.18 10.34 31.78
N ALA A 196 -19.11 9.43 31.57
CA ALA A 196 -18.91 8.20 30.84
C ALA A 196 -20.12 7.95 29.93
N ALA A 197 -19.84 7.55 28.69
CA ALA A 197 -20.86 7.12 27.74
C ALA A 197 -21.61 5.88 28.26
N ILE A 198 -22.87 5.76 27.88
CA ILE A 198 -23.67 4.56 28.17
C ILE A 198 -22.94 3.35 27.54
N PRO A 199 -22.82 2.21 28.23
CA PRO A 199 -22.21 1.01 27.67
C PRO A 199 -22.81 0.64 26.31
N GLY A 200 -21.96 0.43 25.32
CA GLY A 200 -22.37 0.19 23.93
C GLY A 200 -22.61 1.44 23.08
N THR A 201 -22.31 2.65 23.59
CA THR A 201 -22.45 3.91 22.81
C THR A 201 -21.17 4.74 22.77
N SER A 202 -20.03 4.22 23.23
CA SER A 202 -18.76 4.96 23.27
C SER A 202 -18.02 4.86 21.93
N ASN A 203 -17.43 5.94 21.43
CA ASN A 203 -16.59 5.86 20.22
C ASN A 203 -15.33 5.00 20.43
N HIS A 204 -14.84 4.87 21.66
CA HIS A 204 -13.81 3.88 22.00
C HIS A 204 -14.28 2.44 21.76
N GLY A 205 -15.56 2.15 21.97
CA GLY A 205 -16.12 0.83 21.66
C GLY A 205 -16.20 0.52 20.17
N GLN A 206 -16.06 1.53 19.30
CA GLN A 206 -16.00 1.36 17.84
C GLN A 206 -14.55 1.19 17.34
N ALA A 207 -13.56 1.30 18.22
CA ALA A 207 -12.13 1.33 17.88
C ALA A 207 -11.75 2.48 16.92
N LEU A 208 -12.45 3.61 17.03
CA LEU A 208 -12.25 4.82 16.22
C LEU A 208 -11.80 6.04 17.03
N ALA A 209 -11.97 6.01 18.35
CA ALA A 209 -11.52 7.08 19.22
C ALA A 209 -10.09 6.83 19.72
N VAL A 210 -9.35 7.92 19.93
CA VAL A 210 -8.06 7.94 20.60
C VAL A 210 -8.06 9.00 21.70
N ASP A 211 -7.55 8.63 22.87
CA ASP A 211 -7.23 9.59 23.93
C ASP A 211 -5.73 9.79 24.01
N PHE A 212 -5.30 11.04 23.97
CA PHE A 212 -3.92 11.41 24.27
C PHE A 212 -3.69 11.58 25.77
N VAL A 213 -2.45 11.39 26.23
CA VAL A 213 -2.13 11.57 27.65
C VAL A 213 -2.34 13.04 28.04
N ASN A 214 -3.17 13.29 29.05
CA ASN A 214 -3.46 14.62 29.58
C ASN A 214 -3.08 14.76 31.07
N PRO A 215 -2.04 15.55 31.42
CA PRO A 215 -1.04 16.22 30.55
C PRO A 215 -0.04 15.23 29.91
N PRO A 216 0.59 15.56 28.75
CA PRO A 216 0.83 16.92 28.24
C PRO A 216 -0.16 17.47 27.21
N VAL A 217 -1.13 16.69 26.71
CA VAL A 217 -2.14 17.18 25.76
C VAL A 217 -3.25 17.92 26.50
N VAL A 218 -2.91 19.12 26.98
CA VAL A 218 -3.81 20.04 27.66
C VAL A 218 -4.37 21.07 26.67
N ARG A 219 -5.62 21.50 26.87
CA ARG A 219 -6.24 22.57 26.07
C ARG A 219 -5.34 23.80 25.97
N GLY A 220 -5.10 24.25 24.72
CA GLY A 220 -4.27 25.41 24.43
C GLY A 220 -2.76 25.19 24.62
N GLY A 221 -2.32 24.01 25.03
CA GLY A 221 -0.92 23.61 25.01
C GLY A 221 -0.42 23.38 23.58
N ALA A 222 0.91 23.31 23.40
CA ALA A 222 1.52 23.18 22.07
C ALA A 222 1.07 21.91 21.31
N ALA A 223 1.00 20.76 21.99
CA ALA A 223 0.54 19.51 21.39
C ALA A 223 -0.94 19.58 20.96
N HIS A 224 -1.81 20.10 21.82
CA HIS A 224 -3.22 20.31 21.52
C HIS A 224 -3.41 21.30 20.35
N ALA A 225 -2.68 22.42 20.34
CA ALA A 225 -2.75 23.39 19.24
C ALA A 225 -2.34 22.77 17.91
N TRP A 226 -1.28 21.95 17.91
CA TRP A 226 -0.88 21.21 16.71
C TRP A 226 -1.98 20.27 16.23
N LEU A 227 -2.62 19.52 17.14
CA LEU A 227 -3.73 18.63 16.78
C LEU A 227 -4.91 19.40 16.18
N VAL A 228 -5.30 20.53 16.77
CA VAL A 228 -6.36 21.42 16.21
C VAL A 228 -6.05 21.87 14.78
N ASP A 229 -4.78 22.17 14.48
CA ASP A 229 -4.39 22.64 13.16
C ASP A 229 -4.15 21.50 12.14
N ASN A 230 -3.89 20.27 12.58
CA ASN A 230 -3.35 19.20 11.72
C ASN A 230 -4.05 17.84 11.82
N ALA A 231 -4.94 17.57 12.78
CA ALA A 231 -5.52 16.24 12.94
C ALA A 231 -6.52 15.91 11.82
N ALA A 232 -7.29 16.90 11.35
CA ALA A 232 -8.33 16.73 10.35
C ALA A 232 -7.81 16.22 8.99
N GLN A 233 -6.57 16.55 8.59
CA GLN A 233 -5.96 16.00 7.36
C GLN A 233 -5.64 14.49 7.45
N PHE A 234 -5.67 13.93 8.66
CA PHE A 234 -5.57 12.49 8.91
C PHE A 234 -6.93 11.87 9.25
N GLY A 235 -8.03 12.63 9.10
CA GLY A 235 -9.38 12.17 9.39
C GLY A 235 -9.74 12.13 10.88
N PHE A 236 -8.97 12.80 11.75
CA PHE A 236 -9.28 12.91 13.18
C PHE A 236 -9.90 14.27 13.53
N GLU A 237 -11.03 14.23 14.22
CA GLU A 237 -11.78 15.40 14.69
C GLU A 237 -11.83 15.45 16.22
N PRO A 238 -11.78 16.64 16.85
CA PRO A 238 -11.83 16.75 18.30
C PRO A 238 -13.25 16.52 18.81
N LEU A 239 -13.38 15.89 19.97
CA LEU A 239 -14.66 15.87 20.67
C LEU A 239 -14.95 17.26 21.27
N THR A 240 -16.06 17.86 20.84
CA THR A 240 -16.42 19.24 21.21
C THR A 240 -17.47 19.34 22.31
N ASP A 241 -18.24 18.27 22.55
CA ASP A 241 -19.21 18.17 23.64
C ASP A 241 -19.40 16.70 24.06
N PRO A 242 -18.98 16.29 25.27
CA PRO A 242 -18.27 17.09 26.27
C PRO A 242 -16.88 17.56 25.77
N ASP A 243 -16.42 18.69 26.28
CA ASP A 243 -15.18 19.34 25.86
C ASP A 243 -13.94 18.61 26.41
N GLU A 244 -13.45 17.61 25.67
CA GLU A 244 -12.35 16.73 26.05
C GLU A 244 -11.13 16.96 25.13
N PRO A 245 -10.18 17.85 25.48
CA PRO A 245 -9.08 18.25 24.59
C PRO A 245 -8.14 17.11 24.18
N TRP A 246 -8.17 16.00 24.91
CA TRP A 246 -7.38 14.81 24.64
C TRP A 246 -8.09 13.79 23.75
N HIS A 247 -9.41 13.90 23.56
CA HIS A 247 -10.23 12.92 22.83
C HIS A 247 -10.37 13.33 21.36
N TRP A 248 -10.04 12.42 20.46
CA TRP A 248 -10.16 12.62 19.01
C TRP A 248 -10.79 11.39 18.34
N ASP A 249 -11.78 11.63 17.48
CA ASP A 249 -12.51 10.59 16.77
C ASP A 249 -12.06 10.51 15.30
N TYR A 250 -11.84 9.30 14.80
CA TYR A 250 -11.57 9.05 13.39
C TYR A 250 -12.86 8.97 12.57
N GLU A 251 -13.01 9.86 11.58
CA GLU A 251 -14.21 10.02 10.74
C GLU A 251 -14.01 9.66 9.26
N GLY A 252 -12.76 9.42 8.82
CA GLY A 252 -12.44 8.98 7.44
C GLY A 252 -11.72 10.00 6.58
#